data_AF-A0AAZ1X139-F1
#
_entry.id   AF-A0AAZ1X139-F1
#
_cell.length_a   1.000
_cell.length_b   1.000
_cell.length_c   1.000
_cell.angle_alpha   90.00
_cell.angle_beta   90.00
_cell.angle_gamma   90.00
#
_symmetry.space_group_name_H-M   'P 1'
#
loop_
_entity.id
_entity.type
_entity.pdbx_description
1 polymer ?
#
loop_
_entity_poly.entity_id
_entity_poly.type
_entity_poly.pdbx_seq_one_letter_code
_entity_poly.pdbx_strand_id
1 'polypeptide(L)'
;MAGVLTEKLIARHVYSSLEAASCPLVEGLYLQEADSMLQLLCSPSQHRTDILAWICSSISPNFTSSKAMSVRSKEPDVLTKDMAVLGQELLLCRASDVDLIRVTGDASPRRQLQFLEQLLTLVPGGVKSAGHAADGELLLKEFFGAESLPHLTQTLSPAFDPWPTPIKALWKNTKSSYKPNREENRDIVALLQVTQSALEQLQSKCVFLNSEAQSPPAFSPSSLRVAASDLQQLMATFSHVYETDLRVYCSRDPPSFSSETEVFQRVQQLLLACNTELEMLKEVSEASESVSEEVKQLQTQPRYWSRAEKHTLPDQLEKVIGRIGGFLSQLSS
;
A
#
# COMPACT_ATOMS: atom_id res chain seq x y z
N MET A 1 20.17 -23.51 24.19
CA MET A 1 20.99 -22.35 24.62
C MET A 1 20.77 -21.11 23.73
N ALA A 2 20.91 -21.20 22.40
CA ALA A 2 20.73 -20.03 21.52
C ALA A 2 19.30 -19.46 21.46
N GLY A 3 18.26 -20.30 21.46
CA GLY A 3 16.86 -19.86 21.39
C GLY A 3 16.40 -19.03 22.61
N VAL A 4 16.83 -19.41 23.81
CA VAL A 4 16.49 -18.72 25.07
C VAL A 4 17.09 -17.31 25.10
N LEU A 5 18.28 -17.11 24.53
CA LEU A 5 18.87 -15.77 24.40
C LEU A 5 18.08 -14.89 23.43
N THR A 6 17.54 -15.46 22.35
CA THR A 6 16.69 -14.72 21.41
C THR A 6 15.37 -14.29 22.05
N GLU A 7 14.73 -15.17 22.82
CA GLU A 7 13.47 -14.86 23.52
C GLU A 7 13.66 -13.75 24.56
N LYS A 8 14.75 -13.78 25.34
CA LYS A 8 15.08 -12.72 26.30
C LYS A 8 15.32 -11.35 25.64
N LEU A 9 15.85 -11.33 24.41
CA LEU A 9 16.03 -10.08 23.67
C LEU A 9 14.69 -9.53 23.17
N ILE A 10 13.83 -10.39 22.61
CA ILE A 10 12.50 -10.00 22.15
C ILE A 10 11.65 -9.53 23.34
N ALA A 11 11.71 -10.23 24.49
CA ALA A 11 10.99 -9.83 25.70
C ALA A 11 11.39 -8.43 26.20
N ARG A 12 12.69 -8.09 26.19
CA ARG A 12 13.15 -6.73 26.50
C ARG A 12 12.59 -5.72 25.52
N HIS A 13 12.63 -6.03 24.22
CA HIS A 13 12.13 -5.13 23.19
C HIS A 13 10.62 -4.87 23.36
N VAL A 14 9.82 -5.92 23.53
CA VAL A 14 8.37 -5.81 23.76
C VAL A 14 8.07 -5.01 25.02
N TYR A 15 8.81 -5.24 26.12
CA TYR A 15 8.64 -4.49 27.37
C TYR A 15 8.98 -3.00 27.19
N SER A 16 10.09 -2.66 26.54
CA SER A 16 10.43 -1.27 26.24
C SER A 16 9.42 -0.61 25.30
N SER A 17 8.86 -1.35 24.34
CA SER A 17 7.79 -0.86 23.46
C SER A 17 6.49 -0.58 24.23
N LEU A 18 6.17 -1.37 25.26
CA LEU A 18 5.04 -1.11 26.17
C LEU A 18 5.26 0.15 27.02
N GLU A 19 6.47 0.35 27.53
CA GLU A 19 6.84 1.58 28.26
C GLU A 19 6.75 2.81 27.34
N ALA A 20 7.27 2.70 26.12
CA ALA A 20 7.23 3.77 25.13
C ALA A 20 5.80 4.10 24.67
N ALA A 21 4.93 3.09 24.57
CA ALA A 21 3.51 3.27 24.30
C ALA A 21 2.71 3.79 25.52
N SER A 22 3.39 4.11 26.64
CA SER A 22 2.78 4.59 27.88
C SER A 22 1.71 3.63 28.44
N CYS A 23 2.00 2.32 28.43
CA CYS A 23 1.11 1.32 29.00
C CYS A 23 1.02 1.46 30.53
N PRO A 24 -0.15 1.73 31.12
CA PRO A 24 -0.30 2.00 32.56
C PRO A 24 -0.06 0.74 33.42
N LEU A 25 -0.14 -0.45 32.81
CA LEU A 25 0.05 -1.72 33.50
C LEU A 25 1.54 -2.03 33.73
N VAL A 26 2.43 -1.39 32.97
CA VAL A 26 3.88 -1.57 33.09
C VAL A 26 4.53 -0.42 33.89
N GLU A 27 3.81 0.70 34.02
CA GLU A 27 4.24 1.86 34.79
C GLU A 27 4.44 1.49 36.27
N GLY A 28 5.67 1.68 36.77
CA GLY A 28 6.02 1.40 38.18
C GLY A 28 6.57 -0.01 38.47
N LEU A 29 6.58 -0.93 37.49
CA LEU A 29 7.17 -2.27 37.70
C LEU A 29 8.71 -2.28 37.62
N TYR A 30 9.30 -1.36 36.85
CA TYR A 30 10.76 -1.15 36.69
C TYR A 30 11.59 -2.44 36.57
N LEU A 31 11.09 -3.44 35.84
CA LEU A 31 11.78 -4.72 35.68
C LEU A 31 13.12 -4.51 34.95
N GLN A 32 14.22 -5.01 35.51
CA GLN A 32 15.56 -4.95 34.90
C GLN A 32 16.00 -6.29 34.28
N GLU A 33 15.41 -7.39 34.78
CA GLU A 33 15.80 -8.75 34.40
C GLU A 33 14.92 -9.29 33.26
N ALA A 34 15.55 -9.81 32.21
CA ALA A 34 14.82 -10.36 31.06
C ALA A 34 14.00 -11.61 31.39
N ASP A 35 14.40 -12.37 32.41
CA ASP A 35 13.64 -13.53 32.87
C ASP A 35 12.30 -13.09 33.48
N SER A 36 12.31 -12.02 34.28
CA SER A 36 11.11 -11.42 34.88
C SER A 36 10.19 -10.81 33.82
N MET A 37 10.74 -10.14 32.80
CA MET A 37 9.97 -9.62 31.65
C MET A 37 9.33 -10.76 30.84
N LEU A 38 10.09 -11.83 30.57
CA LEU A 38 9.59 -12.99 29.85
C LEU A 38 8.51 -13.71 30.65
N GLN A 39 8.69 -13.83 31.96
CA GLN A 39 7.68 -14.41 32.86
C GLN A 39 6.39 -13.58 32.83
N LEU A 40 6.48 -12.25 32.87
CA LEU A 40 5.32 -11.35 32.79
C LEU A 40 4.55 -11.50 31.47
N LEU A 41 5.27 -11.53 30.34
CA LEU A 41 4.68 -11.49 29.00
C LEU A 41 4.22 -12.87 28.49
N CYS A 42 4.83 -13.96 28.97
CA CYS A 42 4.61 -15.31 28.45
C CYS A 42 4.00 -16.29 29.46
N SER A 43 3.86 -15.94 30.74
CA SER A 43 3.23 -16.84 31.72
C SER A 43 1.74 -16.52 31.87
N PRO A 44 0.88 -17.51 32.12
CA PRO A 44 -0.54 -17.27 32.36
C PRO A 44 -0.70 -16.46 33.65
N SER A 45 -1.15 -15.22 33.53
CA SER A 45 -1.44 -14.34 34.66
C SER A 45 -2.52 -13.33 34.26
N GLN A 46 -3.32 -12.88 35.25
CA GLN A 46 -4.33 -11.84 35.00
C GLN A 46 -3.67 -10.57 34.43
N HIS A 47 -2.51 -10.21 34.94
CA HIS A 47 -1.77 -9.04 34.51
C HIS A 47 -1.38 -9.09 33.03
N ARG A 48 -0.93 -10.26 32.54
CA ARG A 48 -0.68 -10.46 31.10
C ARG A 48 -1.94 -10.27 30.27
N THR A 49 -3.06 -10.82 30.72
CA THR A 49 -4.35 -10.69 30.03
C THR A 49 -4.80 -9.24 29.98
N ASP A 50 -4.59 -8.48 31.06
CA ASP A 50 -4.90 -7.06 31.11
C ASP A 50 -4.00 -6.25 30.15
N ILE A 51 -2.71 -6.60 30.05
CA ILE A 51 -1.78 -5.99 29.07
C ILE A 51 -2.29 -6.23 27.65
N LEU A 52 -2.63 -7.48 27.29
CA LEU A 52 -3.18 -7.80 25.97
C LEU A 52 -4.50 -7.07 25.71
N ALA A 53 -5.39 -7.01 26.70
CA ALA A 53 -6.65 -6.30 26.58
C ALA A 53 -6.40 -4.82 26.29
N TRP A 54 -5.49 -4.19 27.02
CA TRP A 54 -5.11 -2.81 26.80
C TRP A 54 -4.55 -2.59 25.40
N ILE A 55 -3.67 -3.45 24.90
CA ILE A 55 -3.14 -3.35 23.52
C ILE A 55 -4.28 -3.41 22.50
N CYS A 56 -5.18 -4.40 22.62
CA CYS A 56 -6.34 -4.56 21.74
C CYS A 56 -7.27 -3.33 21.79
N SER A 57 -7.51 -2.78 22.98
CA SER A 57 -8.28 -1.55 23.20
C SER A 57 -7.65 -0.33 22.53
N SER A 58 -6.32 -0.22 22.59
CA SER A 58 -5.56 0.88 21.98
C SER A 58 -5.56 0.83 20.46
N ILE A 59 -5.59 -0.37 19.86
CA ILE A 59 -5.68 -0.56 18.41
C ILE A 59 -7.11 -0.31 17.90
N SER A 60 -8.11 -0.74 18.67
CA SER A 60 -9.52 -0.68 18.26
C SER A 60 -10.40 -0.12 19.38
N PRO A 61 -10.82 1.15 19.33
CA PRO A 61 -11.64 1.75 20.41
C PRO A 61 -13.01 1.06 20.56
N ASN A 62 -13.49 0.40 19.49
CA ASN A 62 -14.70 -0.42 19.50
C ASN A 62 -14.57 -1.70 20.33
N PHE A 63 -13.34 -2.16 20.59
CA PHE A 63 -13.08 -3.28 21.50
C PHE A 63 -13.52 -2.94 22.93
N THR A 64 -13.39 -1.67 23.33
CA THR A 64 -13.80 -1.14 24.65
C THR A 64 -15.20 -0.55 24.71
N SER A 65 -15.76 -0.09 23.59
CA SER A 65 -16.96 0.78 23.59
C SER A 65 -18.28 0.07 23.89
N SER A 66 -18.29 -1.25 24.07
CA SER A 66 -19.50 -1.98 24.40
C SER A 66 -19.69 -2.11 25.91
N LYS A 67 -20.93 -1.91 26.38
CA LYS A 67 -21.44 -2.41 27.68
C LYS A 67 -21.06 -3.88 27.96
N ALA A 68 -20.63 -4.61 26.92
CA ALA A 68 -20.09 -5.94 27.00
C ALA A 68 -18.72 -6.05 27.71
N MET A 69 -17.82 -5.04 27.78
CA MET A 69 -16.51 -5.23 28.44
C MET A 69 -16.61 -5.42 29.97
N SER A 70 -17.63 -4.81 30.59
CA SER A 70 -17.97 -5.04 32.01
C SER A 70 -18.58 -6.42 32.29
N VAL A 71 -19.17 -7.06 31.26
CA VAL A 71 -19.74 -8.42 31.33
C VAL A 71 -18.70 -9.47 30.91
N ARG A 72 -17.87 -9.17 29.90
CA ARG A 72 -16.82 -10.03 29.33
C ARG A 72 -15.61 -10.19 30.24
N SER A 73 -15.31 -9.20 31.10
CA SER A 73 -14.30 -9.35 32.16
C SER A 73 -14.67 -10.38 33.24
N LYS A 74 -15.95 -10.79 33.33
CA LYS A 74 -16.40 -11.84 34.25
C LYS A 74 -16.26 -13.25 33.69
N GLU A 75 -16.03 -13.39 32.38
CA GLU A 75 -15.91 -14.68 31.70
C GLU A 75 -14.63 -14.69 30.83
N PRO A 76 -13.48 -15.12 31.39
CA PRO A 76 -12.15 -14.97 30.77
C PRO A 76 -12.04 -15.67 29.41
N ASP A 77 -12.83 -16.73 29.18
CA ASP A 77 -12.86 -17.47 27.92
C ASP A 77 -13.50 -16.68 26.76
N VAL A 78 -14.43 -15.76 27.05
CA VAL A 78 -15.05 -14.90 26.03
C VAL A 78 -14.08 -13.82 25.60
N LEU A 79 -13.44 -13.16 26.57
CA LEU A 79 -12.43 -12.13 26.29
C LEU A 79 -11.26 -12.67 25.46
N THR A 80 -10.80 -13.88 25.78
CA THR A 80 -9.70 -14.54 25.05
C THR A 80 -10.09 -14.82 23.59
N LYS A 81 -11.32 -15.26 23.34
CA LYS A 81 -11.83 -15.48 21.97
C LYS A 81 -11.94 -14.18 21.20
N ASP A 82 -12.43 -13.11 21.82
CA ASP A 82 -12.54 -11.80 21.19
C ASP A 82 -11.17 -11.25 20.78
N MET A 83 -10.15 -11.39 21.65
CA MET A 83 -8.77 -11.04 21.31
C MET A 83 -8.24 -11.87 20.13
N ALA A 84 -8.61 -13.16 20.03
CA ALA A 84 -8.21 -14.03 18.92
C ALA A 84 -8.91 -13.64 17.61
N VAL A 85 -10.16 -13.21 17.68
CA VAL A 85 -10.92 -12.68 16.54
C VAL A 85 -10.29 -11.38 16.06
N LEU A 86 -9.98 -10.45 16.96
CA LEU A 86 -9.29 -9.21 16.60
C LEU A 86 -7.91 -9.52 15.98
N GLY A 87 -7.15 -10.44 16.57
CA GLY A 87 -5.88 -10.90 16.00
C GLY A 87 -6.03 -11.52 14.61
N GLN A 88 -7.14 -12.21 14.32
CA GLN A 88 -7.48 -12.70 12.98
C GLN A 88 -7.87 -11.59 12.01
N GLU A 89 -8.67 -10.61 12.45
CA GLU A 89 -9.02 -9.44 11.64
C GLU A 89 -7.77 -8.63 11.26
N LEU A 90 -6.78 -8.60 12.14
CA LEU A 90 -5.46 -7.99 11.91
C LEU A 90 -4.47 -8.92 11.17
N LEU A 91 -4.88 -10.14 10.80
CA LEU A 91 -4.07 -11.15 10.11
C LEU A 91 -2.81 -11.59 10.88
N LEU A 92 -2.80 -11.47 12.21
CA LEU A 92 -1.67 -11.84 13.08
C LEU A 92 -1.78 -13.27 13.65
N CYS A 93 -3.00 -13.78 13.81
CA CYS A 93 -3.25 -15.14 14.28
C CYS A 93 -4.55 -15.70 13.68
N ARG A 94 -4.85 -17.00 13.91
CA ARG A 94 -6.17 -17.58 13.61
C ARG A 94 -7.10 -17.41 14.81
N ALA A 95 -8.42 -17.36 14.61
CA ALA A 95 -9.38 -17.39 15.73
C ALA A 95 -9.29 -18.66 16.59
N SER A 96 -8.71 -19.74 16.04
CA SER A 96 -8.40 -20.98 16.77
C SER A 96 -7.12 -20.90 17.61
N ASP A 97 -6.25 -19.89 17.40
CA ASP A 97 -4.97 -19.74 18.11
C ASP A 97 -5.16 -19.11 19.50
N VAL A 98 -6.16 -19.58 20.25
CA VAL A 98 -6.50 -19.13 21.61
C VAL A 98 -5.32 -19.36 22.57
N ASP A 99 -4.45 -20.32 22.28
CA ASP A 99 -3.25 -20.63 23.07
C ASP A 99 -2.20 -19.51 23.05
N LEU A 100 -2.18 -18.66 22.01
CA LEU A 100 -1.34 -17.45 21.99
C LEU A 100 -1.80 -16.43 23.02
N ILE A 101 -3.05 -16.52 23.50
CA ILE A 101 -3.70 -15.51 24.36
C ILE A 101 -3.97 -16.08 25.76
N ARG A 102 -4.32 -17.35 25.93
CA ARG A 102 -4.60 -17.93 27.25
C ARG A 102 -3.40 -18.59 27.93
N VAL A 103 -2.32 -18.86 27.18
CA VAL A 103 -1.11 -19.55 27.70
C VAL A 103 -1.49 -20.81 28.50
N THR A 104 -2.43 -21.59 27.97
CA THR A 104 -2.81 -22.91 28.51
C THR A 104 -2.44 -24.06 27.56
N GLY A 105 -1.79 -23.76 26.42
CA GLY A 105 -1.40 -24.74 25.40
C GLY A 105 0.02 -24.54 24.88
N ASP A 106 0.45 -25.43 23.98
CA ASP A 106 1.82 -25.64 23.43
C ASP A 106 2.45 -24.44 22.67
N ALA A 107 1.87 -23.24 22.75
CA ALA A 107 2.40 -22.06 22.07
C ALA A 107 3.75 -21.64 22.66
N SER A 108 4.82 -21.74 21.87
CA SER A 108 6.17 -21.39 22.31
C SER A 108 6.26 -19.92 22.75
N PRO A 109 7.03 -19.58 23.81
CA PRO A 109 7.22 -18.21 24.29
C PRO A 109 7.63 -17.26 23.17
N ARG A 110 8.51 -17.72 22.27
CA ARG A 110 8.90 -16.98 21.06
C ARG A 110 7.72 -16.55 20.19
N ARG A 111 6.75 -17.44 19.94
CA ARG A 111 5.57 -17.12 19.10
C ARG A 111 4.65 -16.12 19.79
N GLN A 112 4.49 -16.21 21.10
CA GLN A 112 3.72 -15.24 21.88
C GLN A 112 4.36 -13.84 21.89
N LEU A 113 5.69 -13.79 22.04
CA LEU A 113 6.44 -12.53 22.02
C LEU A 113 6.38 -11.87 20.64
N GLN A 114 6.51 -12.65 19.55
CA GLN A 114 6.35 -12.13 18.19
C GLN A 114 4.94 -11.58 17.94
N PHE A 115 3.91 -12.27 18.43
CA PHE A 115 2.54 -11.79 18.34
C PHE A 115 2.34 -10.45 19.09
N LEU A 116 2.87 -10.34 20.32
CA LEU A 116 2.84 -9.11 21.11
C LEU A 116 3.60 -7.96 20.42
N GLU A 117 4.79 -8.25 19.89
CA GLU A 117 5.59 -7.29 19.13
C GLU A 117 4.81 -6.76 17.93
N GLN A 118 4.19 -7.65 17.13
CA GLN A 118 3.37 -7.27 15.98
C GLN A 118 2.16 -6.43 16.38
N LEU A 119 1.44 -6.79 17.45
CA LEU A 119 0.32 -5.99 17.95
C LEU A 119 0.77 -4.58 18.37
N LEU A 120 1.91 -4.46 19.05
CA LEU A 120 2.43 -3.17 19.51
C LEU A 120 2.82 -2.25 18.35
N THR A 121 3.21 -2.79 17.18
CA THR A 121 3.46 -1.94 15.99
C THR A 121 2.21 -1.20 15.50
N LEU A 122 1.02 -1.67 15.87
CA LEU A 122 -0.27 -1.09 15.48
C LEU A 122 -0.80 -0.10 16.53
N VAL A 123 -0.17 0.01 17.70
CA VAL A 123 -0.59 0.93 18.76
C VAL A 123 -0.17 2.36 18.39
N PRO A 124 -1.10 3.34 18.35
CA PRO A 124 -0.77 4.74 18.11
C PRO A 124 0.18 5.28 19.18
N GLY A 125 1.38 5.72 18.78
CA GLY A 125 2.41 6.24 19.70
C GLY A 125 3.51 5.23 20.08
N GLY A 126 3.44 3.97 19.63
CA GLY A 126 4.55 3.02 19.74
C GLY A 126 5.73 3.46 18.88
N VAL A 127 6.93 3.52 19.46
CA VAL A 127 8.15 3.94 18.76
C VAL A 127 8.41 2.97 17.60
N LYS A 128 8.27 3.44 16.36
CA LYS A 128 8.79 2.75 15.18
C LYS A 128 10.30 2.64 15.34
N SER A 129 10.82 1.42 15.33
CA SER A 129 12.26 1.15 15.32
C SER A 129 12.96 2.00 14.25
N ALA A 130 13.91 2.81 14.70
CA ALA A 130 14.99 3.49 13.98
C ALA A 130 14.85 3.60 12.44
N GLY A 131 14.39 4.77 12.00
CA GLY A 131 14.47 5.19 10.59
C GLY A 131 13.61 6.42 10.30
N HIS A 132 14.15 7.61 10.55
CA HIS A 132 13.60 8.91 10.12
C HIS A 132 12.10 9.12 10.40
N ALA A 133 11.71 9.21 11.67
CA ALA A 133 10.62 10.13 12.00
C ALA A 133 11.22 11.53 11.98
N ALA A 134 11.26 12.15 10.80
CA ALA A 134 11.57 13.56 10.73
C ALA A 134 10.50 14.28 11.54
N ASP A 135 10.95 14.86 12.65
CA ASP A 135 10.17 15.75 13.50
C ASP A 135 9.33 16.67 12.60
N GLY A 136 8.01 16.64 12.77
CA GLY A 136 7.09 17.40 11.92
C GLY A 136 7.46 18.88 11.89
N GLU A 137 8.06 19.39 12.97
CA GLU A 137 8.59 20.76 13.04
C GLU A 137 9.85 20.97 12.19
N LEU A 138 10.76 19.99 12.11
CA LEU A 138 11.94 20.06 11.23
C LEU A 138 11.54 20.00 9.76
N LEU A 139 10.57 19.16 9.39
CA LEU A 139 10.04 19.12 8.03
C LEU A 139 9.31 20.41 7.66
N LEU A 140 8.51 20.98 8.56
CA LEU A 140 7.86 22.27 8.32
C LEU A 140 8.90 23.39 8.18
N LYS A 141 9.97 23.37 8.99
CA LYS A 141 11.05 24.35 8.93
C LYS A 141 11.90 24.22 7.65
N GLU A 142 12.09 23.01 7.16
CA GLU A 142 12.73 22.73 5.87
C GLU A 142 11.82 23.12 4.70
N PHE A 143 10.51 22.87 4.82
CA PHE A 143 9.51 23.20 3.81
C PHE A 143 9.29 24.72 3.65
N PHE A 144 9.33 25.47 4.75
CA PHE A 144 9.31 26.95 4.76
C PHE A 144 10.72 27.58 4.80
N GLY A 145 11.76 26.79 4.54
CA GLY A 145 13.14 27.25 4.49
C GLY A 145 13.41 28.19 3.31
N ALA A 146 14.47 28.99 3.40
CA ALA A 146 14.79 30.03 2.40
C ALA A 146 14.99 29.48 0.97
N GLU A 147 15.45 28.23 0.85
CA GLU A 147 15.73 27.56 -0.42
C GLU A 147 14.46 26.97 -1.08
N SER A 148 13.50 26.47 -0.29
CA SER A 148 12.26 25.85 -0.78
C SER A 148 11.12 26.86 -0.98
N LEU A 149 11.15 27.98 -0.25
CA LEU A 149 10.17 29.05 -0.31
C LEU A 149 9.93 29.59 -1.74
N PRO A 150 10.94 29.90 -2.58
CA PRO A 150 10.69 30.41 -3.93
C PRO A 150 9.97 29.39 -4.83
N HIS A 151 10.30 28.10 -4.70
CA HIS A 151 9.63 27.02 -5.43
C HIS A 151 8.19 26.83 -4.99
N LEU A 152 7.93 26.91 -3.67
CA LEU A 152 6.60 26.86 -3.09
C LEU A 152 5.75 28.06 -3.56
N THR A 153 6.34 29.25 -3.56
CA THR A 153 5.67 30.48 -4.03
C THR A 153 5.27 30.37 -5.51
N GLN A 154 6.15 29.82 -6.35
CA GLN A 154 5.89 29.58 -7.77
C GLN A 154 4.80 28.53 -8.00
N THR A 155 4.66 27.56 -7.08
CA THR A 155 3.62 26.53 -7.11
C THR A 155 2.26 27.07 -6.67
N LEU A 156 2.24 27.97 -5.68
CA LEU A 156 1.04 28.66 -5.20
C LEU A 156 0.57 29.79 -6.14
N SER A 157 1.43 30.27 -7.04
CA SER A 157 1.08 31.24 -8.08
C SER A 157 1.41 30.69 -9.48
N PRO A 158 0.60 29.76 -10.02
CA PRO A 158 0.83 29.24 -11.36
C PRO A 158 0.76 30.36 -12.41
N ALA A 159 1.55 30.22 -13.49
CA ALA A 159 1.63 31.22 -14.56
C ALA A 159 0.29 31.45 -15.30
N PHE A 160 -0.61 30.46 -15.25
CA PHE A 160 -2.00 30.60 -15.65
C PHE A 160 -2.88 30.73 -14.43
N ASP A 161 -3.39 31.94 -14.24
CA ASP A 161 -4.32 32.27 -13.19
C ASP A 161 -5.76 32.01 -13.70
N PRO A 162 -6.45 30.98 -13.17
CA PRO A 162 -7.76 30.54 -13.66
C PRO A 162 -8.89 31.51 -13.28
N TRP A 163 -8.61 32.56 -12.50
CA TRP A 163 -9.64 33.46 -11.99
C TRP A 163 -10.02 34.55 -13.02
N PRO A 164 -11.33 34.73 -13.30
CA PRO A 164 -11.80 35.79 -14.19
C PRO A 164 -11.47 37.20 -13.67
N THR A 165 -11.32 38.15 -14.59
CA THR A 165 -10.85 39.54 -14.34
C THR A 165 -11.55 40.32 -13.19
N PRO A 166 -12.84 40.11 -12.85
CA PRO A 166 -13.48 40.81 -11.73
C PRO A 166 -12.90 40.40 -10.37
N ILE A 167 -12.51 39.13 -10.22
CA ILE A 167 -11.96 38.60 -8.98
C ILE A 167 -10.55 39.16 -8.76
N LYS A 168 -9.76 39.30 -9.83
CA LYS A 168 -8.44 39.96 -9.77
C LYS A 168 -8.49 41.42 -9.32
N ALA A 169 -9.54 42.16 -9.65
CA ALA A 169 -9.70 43.56 -9.26
C ALA A 169 -9.88 43.71 -7.74
N LEU A 170 -10.58 42.78 -7.10
CA LEU A 170 -10.74 42.74 -5.64
C LEU A 170 -9.42 42.56 -4.89
N TRP A 171 -8.52 41.73 -5.43
CA TRP A 171 -7.23 41.41 -4.80
C TRP A 171 -6.15 42.47 -5.03
N LYS A 172 -6.23 43.20 -6.16
CA LYS A 172 -5.34 44.35 -6.42
C LYS A 172 -5.66 45.55 -5.53
N ASN A 173 -6.92 45.74 -5.14
CA ASN A 173 -7.31 46.79 -4.20
C ASN A 173 -6.91 46.52 -2.74
N THR A 174 -6.51 45.28 -2.40
CA THR A 174 -6.08 44.91 -1.04
C THR A 174 -4.57 44.97 -0.83
N LYS A 175 -3.76 45.17 -1.89
CA LYS A 175 -2.31 45.37 -1.77
C LYS A 175 -1.97 46.85 -1.59
N SER A 176 -2.47 47.45 -0.50
CA SER A 176 -1.87 48.66 0.07
C SER A 176 -0.82 48.22 1.09
N SER A 177 0.37 48.78 0.96
CA SER A 177 1.55 48.51 1.80
C SER A 177 1.27 48.86 3.26
N TYR A 178 1.03 47.86 4.12
CA TYR A 178 0.82 48.07 5.54
C TYR A 178 2.16 48.40 6.23
N LYS A 179 2.35 49.69 6.54
CA LYS A 179 3.18 50.13 7.67
C LYS A 179 2.22 50.51 8.79
N PRO A 180 2.37 49.98 10.02
CA PRO A 180 1.37 50.20 11.06
C PRO A 180 1.52 51.63 11.59
N ASN A 181 0.70 52.56 11.11
CA ASN A 181 0.55 53.88 11.73
C ASN A 181 -0.75 53.93 12.54
N ARG A 182 -0.64 54.40 13.79
CA ARG A 182 -1.66 54.31 14.85
C ARG A 182 -2.90 55.20 14.63
N GLU A 183 -2.91 55.98 13.55
CA GLU A 183 -4.00 56.89 13.16
C GLU A 183 -5.11 56.21 12.33
N GLU A 184 -4.84 55.07 11.68
CA GLU A 184 -5.80 54.37 10.81
C GLU A 184 -7.02 53.79 11.56
N ASN A 185 -6.94 53.56 12.88
CA ASN A 185 -8.07 53.00 13.62
C ASN A 185 -9.29 53.93 13.67
N ARG A 186 -9.11 55.25 13.56
CA ARG A 186 -10.26 56.17 13.49
C ARG A 186 -10.90 56.17 12.11
N ASP A 187 -10.10 56.07 11.05
CA ASP A 187 -10.59 55.97 9.68
C ASP A 187 -11.27 54.62 9.40
N ILE A 188 -10.75 53.52 9.95
CA ILE A 188 -11.37 52.19 9.83
C ILE A 188 -12.72 52.17 10.54
N VAL A 189 -12.83 52.74 11.74
CA VAL A 189 -14.11 52.82 12.47
C VAL A 189 -15.12 53.69 11.73
N ALA A 190 -14.69 54.86 11.21
CA ALA A 190 -15.57 55.71 10.41
C ALA A 190 -16.03 55.02 9.12
N LEU A 191 -15.13 54.31 8.43
CA LEU A 191 -15.44 53.54 7.23
C LEU A 191 -16.40 52.39 7.54
N LEU A 192 -16.19 51.67 8.63
CA LEU A 192 -17.10 50.62 9.10
C LEU A 192 -18.49 51.18 9.38
N GLN A 193 -18.58 52.32 10.04
CA GLN A 193 -19.86 52.98 10.34
C GLN A 193 -20.58 53.44 9.07
N VAL A 194 -19.85 53.98 8.08
CA VAL A 194 -20.39 54.33 6.77
C VAL A 194 -20.87 53.09 6.04
N THR A 195 -20.09 52.01 5.99
CA THR A 195 -20.51 50.76 5.33
C THR A 195 -21.70 50.10 6.01
N GLN A 196 -21.78 50.17 7.33
CA GLN A 196 -22.91 49.65 8.10
C GLN A 196 -24.17 50.47 7.83
N SER A 197 -24.08 51.81 7.82
CA SER A 197 -25.22 52.66 7.46
C SER A 197 -25.68 52.43 6.01
N ALA A 198 -24.76 52.18 5.08
CA ALA A 198 -25.07 51.87 3.69
C ALA A 198 -25.76 50.50 3.56
N LEU A 199 -25.32 49.49 4.32
CA LEU A 199 -25.95 48.17 4.38
C LEU A 199 -27.36 48.24 4.95
N GLU A 200 -27.59 49.01 6.02
CA GLU A 200 -28.91 49.23 6.60
C GLU A 200 -29.86 49.94 5.60
N GLN A 201 -29.35 50.92 4.85
CA GLN A 201 -30.10 51.61 3.80
C GLN A 201 -30.40 50.73 2.59
N LEU A 202 -29.51 49.78 2.27
CA LEU A 202 -29.73 48.79 1.22
C LEU A 202 -30.77 47.76 1.68
N GLN A 203 -30.65 47.29 2.92
CA GLN A 203 -31.59 46.37 3.54
C GLN A 203 -33.00 46.98 3.64
N SER A 204 -33.13 48.27 3.96
CA SER A 204 -34.41 48.98 3.97
C SER A 204 -35.00 49.13 2.56
N LYS A 205 -34.16 49.22 1.52
CA LYS A 205 -34.61 49.22 0.11
C LYS A 205 -34.99 47.83 -0.39
N CYS A 206 -34.44 46.78 0.22
CA CYS A 206 -34.71 45.38 -0.11
C CYS A 206 -35.87 44.76 0.69
N VAL A 207 -36.65 45.56 1.44
CA VAL A 207 -37.82 45.08 2.22
C VAL A 207 -38.84 44.34 1.35
N PHE A 208 -38.93 44.65 0.06
CA PHE A 208 -39.79 43.95 -0.90
C PHE A 208 -39.44 42.46 -1.07
N LEU A 209 -38.19 42.04 -0.80
CA LEU A 209 -37.77 40.64 -0.85
C LEU A 209 -38.26 39.83 0.36
N ASN A 210 -38.63 40.51 1.46
CA ASN A 210 -39.20 39.89 2.65
C ASN A 210 -40.73 39.89 2.64
N SER A 211 -41.36 40.53 1.64
CA SER A 211 -42.81 40.47 1.47
C SER A 211 -43.17 39.16 0.77
N GLU A 212 -43.69 38.19 1.53
CA GLU A 212 -44.24 36.92 1.03
C GLU A 212 -45.45 37.08 0.09
N ALA A 213 -45.90 38.31 -0.16
CA ALA A 213 -46.98 38.60 -1.07
C ALA A 213 -46.45 38.97 -2.47
N GLN A 214 -46.69 38.09 -3.44
CA GLN A 214 -46.78 38.37 -4.89
C GLN A 214 -45.53 38.16 -5.78
N SER A 215 -44.87 37.01 -5.70
CA SER A 215 -44.13 36.48 -6.87
C SER A 215 -44.34 34.96 -7.00
N PRO A 216 -44.31 34.38 -8.23
CA PRO A 216 -44.59 32.97 -8.45
C PRO A 216 -43.66 32.07 -7.62
N PRO A 217 -44.14 30.90 -7.15
CA PRO A 217 -43.53 30.11 -6.06
C PRO A 217 -42.15 29.50 -6.39
N ALA A 218 -41.64 29.70 -7.62
CA ALA A 218 -40.42 29.07 -8.09
C ALA A 218 -39.12 29.75 -7.64
N PHE A 219 -39.14 31.03 -7.23
CA PHE A 219 -37.92 31.78 -6.89
C PHE A 219 -38.11 32.75 -5.71
N SER A 220 -38.77 32.31 -4.63
CA SER A 220 -38.75 33.09 -3.40
C SER A 220 -37.33 33.07 -2.79
N PRO A 221 -36.86 34.18 -2.18
CA PRO A 221 -35.57 34.23 -1.50
C PRO A 221 -35.49 33.26 -0.32
N SER A 222 -36.64 32.86 0.26
CA SER A 222 -36.72 31.78 1.24
C SER A 222 -36.41 30.42 0.61
N SER A 223 -36.98 30.08 -0.55
CA SER A 223 -36.65 28.84 -1.27
C SER A 223 -35.19 28.78 -1.71
N LEU A 224 -34.62 29.91 -2.14
CA LEU A 224 -33.19 29.98 -2.49
C LEU A 224 -32.31 29.80 -1.25
N ARG A 225 -32.68 30.40 -0.11
CA ARG A 225 -31.96 30.22 1.16
C ARG A 225 -32.01 28.77 1.63
N VAL A 226 -33.16 28.11 1.50
CA VAL A 226 -33.31 26.68 1.82
C VAL A 226 -32.43 25.84 0.88
N ALA A 227 -32.51 26.05 -0.44
CA ALA A 227 -31.68 25.31 -1.40
C ALA A 227 -30.18 25.53 -1.19
N ALA A 228 -29.75 26.75 -0.84
CA ALA A 228 -28.36 27.05 -0.51
C ALA A 228 -27.92 26.37 0.79
N SER A 229 -28.80 26.32 1.79
CA SER A 229 -28.53 25.63 3.07
C SER A 229 -28.46 24.11 2.87
N ASP A 230 -29.35 23.55 2.05
CA ASP A 230 -29.35 22.12 1.70
C ASP A 230 -28.08 21.75 0.90
N LEU A 231 -27.68 22.58 -0.06
CA LEU A 231 -26.43 22.40 -0.80
C LEU A 231 -25.22 22.48 0.13
N GLN A 232 -25.17 23.45 1.04
CA GLN A 232 -24.10 23.57 2.02
C GLN A 232 -24.04 22.33 2.92
N GLN A 233 -25.20 21.82 3.35
CA GLN A 233 -25.27 20.60 4.15
C GLN A 233 -24.81 19.38 3.34
N LEU A 234 -25.22 19.24 2.08
CA LEU A 234 -24.78 18.17 1.18
C LEU A 234 -23.27 18.23 0.93
N MET A 235 -22.72 19.42 0.71
CA MET A 235 -21.28 19.60 0.52
C MET A 235 -20.50 19.28 1.79
N ALA A 236 -21.01 19.67 2.96
CA ALA A 236 -20.39 19.37 4.25
C ALA A 236 -20.43 17.87 4.56
N THR A 237 -21.55 17.19 4.33
CA THR A 237 -21.67 15.74 4.51
C THR A 237 -20.81 14.98 3.51
N PHE A 238 -20.80 15.39 2.24
CA PHE A 238 -19.90 14.82 1.24
C PHE A 238 -18.44 14.99 1.63
N SER A 239 -18.04 16.19 2.06
CA SER A 239 -16.66 16.45 2.48
C SER A 239 -16.31 15.60 3.69
N HIS A 240 -17.20 15.45 4.66
CA HIS A 240 -16.97 14.60 5.81
C HIS A 240 -16.80 13.13 5.42
N VAL A 241 -17.70 12.57 4.61
CA VAL A 241 -17.61 11.18 4.09
C VAL A 241 -16.36 11.00 3.22
N TYR A 242 -16.00 12.01 2.43
CA TYR A 242 -14.77 11.98 1.66
C TYR A 242 -13.57 11.89 2.59
N GLU A 243 -13.49 12.75 3.60
CA GLU A 243 -12.40 12.80 4.56
C GLU A 243 -12.29 11.54 5.44
N THR A 244 -13.42 10.99 5.89
CA THR A 244 -13.44 9.81 6.78
C THR A 244 -13.26 8.51 6.01
N ASP A 245 -13.93 8.36 4.87
CA ASP A 245 -14.12 7.05 4.25
C ASP A 245 -13.38 6.93 2.90
N LEU A 246 -13.33 7.98 2.10
CA LEU A 246 -12.83 7.90 0.72
C LEU A 246 -11.39 8.40 0.53
N ARG A 247 -10.93 9.33 1.36
CA ARG A 247 -9.61 9.97 1.26
C ARG A 247 -8.50 8.92 1.31
N VAL A 248 -8.66 7.92 2.18
CA VAL A 248 -7.72 6.79 2.32
C VAL A 248 -7.57 6.00 1.01
N TYR A 249 -8.59 5.97 0.15
CA TYR A 249 -8.51 5.29 -1.15
C TYR A 249 -8.00 6.21 -2.27
N CYS A 250 -8.35 7.50 -2.24
CA CYS A 250 -7.92 8.47 -3.26
C CYS A 250 -6.47 8.93 -3.09
N SER A 251 -5.90 8.82 -1.90
CA SER A 251 -4.51 9.21 -1.57
C SER A 251 -3.54 8.03 -1.51
N ARG A 252 -3.97 6.82 -1.89
CA ARG A 252 -3.07 5.66 -1.96
C ARG A 252 -2.09 5.86 -3.10
N ASP A 253 -0.81 5.67 -2.80
CA ASP A 253 0.19 5.46 -3.84
C ASP A 253 -0.26 4.32 -4.75
N PRO A 254 -0.03 4.42 -6.07
CA PRO A 254 -0.36 3.35 -7.00
C PRO A 254 0.21 2.03 -6.47
N PRO A 255 -0.54 0.91 -6.52
CA PRO A 255 -0.11 -0.34 -5.93
C PRO A 255 1.25 -0.74 -6.50
N SER A 256 2.27 -0.67 -5.66
CA SER A 256 3.61 -1.14 -5.99
C SER A 256 3.61 -2.66 -5.89
N PHE A 257 4.07 -3.32 -6.94
CA PHE A 257 4.20 -4.77 -6.95
C PHE A 257 5.13 -5.23 -5.81
N SER A 258 4.70 -6.21 -5.02
CA SER A 258 5.42 -6.71 -3.83
C SER A 258 6.66 -7.53 -4.23
N SER A 259 7.51 -7.91 -3.27
CA SER A 259 8.64 -8.83 -3.47
C SER A 259 8.25 -10.20 -4.04
N GLU A 260 6.95 -10.54 -4.10
CA GLU A 260 6.45 -11.75 -4.76
C GLU A 260 6.60 -11.67 -6.28
N THR A 261 6.72 -10.48 -6.86
CA THR A 261 6.98 -10.29 -8.30
C THR A 261 8.29 -10.94 -8.73
N GLU A 262 9.31 -10.96 -7.86
CA GLU A 262 10.56 -11.68 -8.14
C GLU A 262 10.34 -13.19 -8.21
N VAL A 263 9.43 -13.73 -7.40
CA VAL A 263 9.04 -15.15 -7.45
C VAL A 263 8.30 -15.44 -8.75
N PHE A 264 7.33 -14.60 -9.14
CA PHE A 264 6.61 -14.77 -10.41
C PHE A 264 7.53 -14.61 -11.62
N GLN A 265 8.43 -13.63 -11.61
CA GLN A 265 9.40 -13.41 -12.68
C GLN A 265 10.39 -14.57 -12.76
N ARG A 266 10.84 -15.12 -11.63
CA ARG A 266 11.71 -16.29 -11.58
C ARG A 266 11.00 -17.55 -12.07
N VAL A 267 9.74 -17.77 -11.68
CA VAL A 267 8.94 -18.89 -12.17
C VAL A 267 8.68 -18.76 -13.67
N GLN A 268 8.37 -17.55 -14.16
CA GLN A 268 8.19 -17.28 -15.57
C GLN A 268 9.48 -17.53 -16.37
N GLN A 269 10.64 -17.10 -15.86
CA GLN A 269 11.94 -17.38 -16.48
C GLN A 269 12.25 -18.89 -16.52
N LEU A 270 11.97 -19.62 -15.43
CA LEU A 270 12.17 -21.07 -15.37
C LEU A 270 11.24 -21.81 -16.34
N LEU A 271 9.99 -21.39 -16.46
CA LEU A 271 9.04 -21.94 -17.44
C LEU A 271 9.48 -21.64 -18.87
N LEU A 272 9.99 -20.42 -19.13
CA LEU A 272 10.51 -20.08 -20.46
C LEU A 272 11.72 -20.95 -20.81
N ALA A 273 12.66 -21.11 -19.89
CA ALA A 273 13.84 -21.96 -20.08
C ALA A 273 13.44 -23.42 -20.35
N CYS A 274 12.50 -23.96 -19.57
CA CYS A 274 11.96 -25.30 -19.77
C CYS A 274 11.33 -25.46 -21.17
N ASN A 275 10.51 -24.50 -21.61
CA ASN A 275 9.91 -24.54 -22.95
C ASN A 275 10.98 -24.50 -24.05
N THR A 276 12.01 -23.68 -23.91
CA THR A 276 13.11 -23.64 -24.90
C THR A 276 13.91 -24.94 -24.94
N GLU A 277 14.12 -25.59 -23.79
CA GLU A 277 14.79 -26.90 -23.75
C GLU A 277 13.94 -27.99 -24.41
N LEU A 278 12.61 -27.96 -24.22
CA LEU A 278 11.70 -28.88 -24.87
C LEU A 278 11.67 -28.68 -26.40
N GLU A 279 11.71 -27.43 -26.88
CA GLU A 279 11.84 -27.14 -28.32
C GLU A 279 13.17 -27.66 -28.88
N MET A 280 14.29 -27.43 -28.19
CA MET A 280 15.58 -27.97 -28.61
C MET A 280 15.59 -29.51 -28.63
N LEU A 281 15.00 -30.16 -27.63
CA LEU A 281 14.88 -31.62 -27.61
C LEU A 281 14.05 -32.15 -28.78
N LYS A 282 12.98 -31.43 -29.15
CA LYS A 282 12.16 -31.75 -30.31
C LYS A 282 13.00 -31.65 -31.59
N GLU A 283 13.73 -30.56 -31.80
CA GLU A 283 14.60 -30.40 -32.98
C GLU A 283 15.68 -31.49 -33.06
N VAL A 284 16.30 -31.85 -31.93
CA VAL A 284 17.27 -32.96 -31.87
C VAL A 284 16.62 -34.29 -32.22
N SER A 285 15.38 -34.52 -31.78
CA SER A 285 14.65 -35.75 -32.10
C SER A 285 14.33 -35.85 -33.60
N GLU A 286 13.90 -34.74 -34.22
CA GLU A 286 13.62 -34.66 -35.66
C GLU A 286 14.90 -34.84 -36.49
N ALA A 287 16.00 -34.20 -36.08
CA ALA A 287 17.31 -34.38 -36.70
C ALA A 287 17.81 -35.84 -36.57
N SER A 288 17.62 -36.46 -35.40
CA SER A 288 17.97 -37.87 -35.19
C SER A 288 17.13 -38.80 -36.08
N GLU A 289 15.83 -38.53 -36.23
CA GLU A 289 14.96 -39.31 -37.10
C GLU A 289 15.42 -39.19 -38.56
N SER A 290 15.70 -37.96 -39.03
CA SER A 290 16.24 -37.69 -40.37
C SER A 290 17.57 -38.42 -40.61
N VAL A 291 18.53 -38.35 -39.68
CA VAL A 291 19.79 -39.08 -39.78
C VAL A 291 19.56 -40.59 -39.80
N SER A 292 18.63 -41.10 -38.98
CA SER A 292 18.29 -42.52 -38.97
C SER A 292 17.69 -42.98 -40.29
N GLU A 293 16.90 -42.13 -40.95
CA GLU A 293 16.30 -42.40 -42.25
C GLU A 293 17.36 -42.38 -43.35
N GLU A 294 18.27 -41.40 -43.35
CA GLU A 294 19.42 -41.39 -44.26
C GLU A 294 20.30 -42.64 -44.10
N VAL A 295 20.56 -43.07 -42.85
CA VAL A 295 21.33 -44.29 -42.58
C VAL A 295 20.59 -45.53 -43.10
N LYS A 296 19.26 -45.63 -42.92
CA LYS A 296 18.45 -46.72 -43.48
C LYS A 296 18.48 -46.71 -45.02
N GLN A 297 18.40 -45.54 -45.64
CA GLN A 297 18.53 -45.40 -47.11
C GLN A 297 19.91 -45.81 -47.61
N LEU A 298 20.97 -45.51 -46.87
CA LEU A 298 22.34 -45.96 -47.17
C LEU A 298 22.51 -47.47 -46.97
N GLN A 299 21.78 -48.09 -46.04
CA GLN A 299 21.79 -49.53 -45.82
C GLN A 299 21.03 -50.30 -46.92
N THR A 300 19.94 -49.74 -47.46
CA THR A 300 19.15 -50.38 -48.53
C THR A 300 19.79 -50.23 -49.91
N GLN A 301 20.59 -49.18 -50.15
CA GLN A 301 21.41 -49.04 -51.36
C GLN A 301 22.90 -48.96 -51.01
N PRO A 302 23.67 -50.06 -51.15
CA PRO A 302 25.12 -50.01 -50.93
C PRO A 302 25.76 -49.07 -51.95
N ARG A 303 26.25 -47.92 -51.47
CA ARG A 303 26.98 -46.93 -52.26
C ARG A 303 28.47 -47.24 -52.20
N TYR A 304 29.11 -47.35 -53.36
CA TYR A 304 30.53 -47.67 -53.47
C TYR A 304 31.31 -46.41 -53.84
N TRP A 305 32.43 -46.20 -53.15
CA TRP A 305 33.32 -45.08 -53.43
C TRP A 305 34.26 -45.44 -54.58
N SER A 306 34.21 -44.69 -55.67
CA SER A 306 35.18 -44.83 -56.76
C SER A 306 35.63 -43.45 -57.19
N ARG A 307 36.95 -43.22 -57.28
CA ARG A 307 37.55 -41.96 -57.77
C ARG A 307 36.95 -40.69 -57.10
N ALA A 308 36.84 -40.71 -55.77
CA ALA A 308 36.33 -39.63 -54.92
C ALA A 308 34.84 -39.25 -55.08
N GLU A 309 34.07 -39.98 -55.90
CA GLU A 309 32.63 -39.78 -56.06
C GLU A 309 31.84 -41.00 -55.56
N LYS A 310 30.63 -40.77 -55.03
CA LYS A 310 29.70 -41.81 -54.58
C LYS A 310 28.90 -42.32 -55.78
N HIS A 311 28.97 -43.61 -56.08
CA HIS A 311 28.17 -44.23 -57.14
C HIS A 311 27.30 -45.36 -56.60
N THR A 312 26.15 -45.59 -57.23
CA THR A 312 25.33 -46.78 -56.96
C THR A 312 25.80 -47.95 -57.82
N LEU A 313 25.52 -49.19 -57.39
CA LEU A 313 25.89 -50.40 -58.14
C LEU A 313 25.36 -50.40 -59.60
N PRO A 314 24.12 -49.96 -59.89
CA PRO A 314 23.62 -49.82 -61.26
C PRO A 314 24.47 -48.87 -62.13
N ASP A 315 24.86 -47.71 -61.60
CA ASP A 315 25.66 -46.72 -62.33
C ASP A 315 27.04 -47.27 -62.73
N GLN A 316 27.67 -48.03 -61.83
CA GLN A 316 28.93 -48.71 -62.11
C GLN A 316 28.75 -49.81 -63.16
N LEU A 317 27.67 -50.58 -63.06
CA LEU A 317 27.37 -51.64 -64.02
C LEU A 317 27.14 -51.07 -65.43
N GLU A 318 26.38 -49.99 -65.54
CA GLU A 318 26.12 -49.31 -66.81
C GLU A 318 27.40 -48.72 -67.42
N LYS A 319 28.29 -48.15 -66.59
CA LYS A 319 29.60 -47.67 -67.04
C LYS A 319 30.51 -48.80 -67.55
N VAL A 320 30.47 -49.96 -66.90
CA VAL A 320 31.21 -51.16 -67.35
C VAL A 320 30.60 -51.72 -68.63
N ILE A 321 29.27 -51.82 -68.72
CA ILE A 321 28.55 -52.27 -69.92
C ILE A 321 28.86 -51.34 -71.09
N GLY A 322 28.82 -50.02 -70.90
CA GLY A 322 29.17 -49.03 -71.92
C GLY A 322 30.64 -49.14 -72.36
N ARG A 323 31.57 -49.41 -71.43
CA ARG A 323 32.98 -49.69 -71.78
C ARG A 323 33.13 -50.96 -72.60
N ILE A 324 32.50 -52.06 -72.18
CA ILE A 324 32.54 -53.34 -72.89
C ILE A 324 31.91 -53.19 -74.28
N GLY A 325 30.78 -52.49 -74.40
CA GLY A 325 30.16 -52.16 -75.69
C GLY A 325 31.11 -51.38 -76.60
N GLY A 326 31.80 -50.36 -76.06
CA GLY A 326 32.82 -49.61 -76.80
C GLY A 326 34.01 -50.47 -77.25
N PHE A 327 34.48 -51.39 -76.41
CA PHE A 327 35.52 -52.35 -76.79
C PHE A 327 35.05 -53.35 -77.86
N LEU A 328 33.81 -53.83 -77.77
CA LEU A 328 33.22 -54.73 -78.77
C LEU A 328 33.03 -54.02 -80.12
N SER A 329 32.60 -52.75 -80.12
CA SER A 329 32.53 -51.92 -81.33
C SER A 329 33.90 -51.70 -81.98
N GLN A 330 34.97 -51.64 -81.19
CA GLN A 330 36.35 -51.51 -81.69
C GLN A 330 36.93 -52.84 -82.22
N LEU A 331 36.44 -53.98 -81.75
CA LEU A 331 36.81 -55.32 -82.24
C LEU A 331 36.03 -55.73 -83.50
N SER A 332 34.90 -55.09 -83.78
CA SER A 332 34.09 -55.31 -84.99
C SER A 332 34.41 -54.34 -86.14
N SER A 333 35.45 -53.53 -86.01
CA SER A 333 35.99 -52.65 -87.06
C SER A 333 37.37 -53.15 -87.51
#